data_AF-A0A813DUF7-F1
#
_entry.id   AF-A0A813DUF7-F1
#
_cell.length_a   1.000
_cell.length_b   1.000
_cell.length_c   1.000
_cell.angle_alpha   90.00
_cell.angle_beta   90.00
_cell.angle_gamma   90.00
#
_symmetry.space_group_name_H-M   'P 1'
#
loop_
_entity.id
_entity.type
_entity.pdbx_description
1 polymer ?
#
loop_
_entity_poly.entity_id
_entity_poly.type
_entity_poly.pdbx_seq_one_letter_code
_entity_poly.pdbx_strand_id
1 'polypeptide(L)'
;VPAPLNFALAILMNQKMLTMPEKFQTAPPLLPMLIEGQKFINKQDDMSVLEFMKTYGMPDRINDEVFISMAKALDFIDPDKLSMTVVLTAMNRFLNETDGLQMAFLDGNQPDRLCAPMREHIEERGGEVRLSAPLDKIVLNEDGSVKHLLMRSGDTIVADEYISAVPCDIMRRLVPKEWSTMPFFRQIDGLEGVPVINIHMWFDRKLINVDHLCFSRSPLLSVYADMSTCCKEYWDDERSMLELVFAPCSPLAGGKIDWLKRTDEEIVQATLKELERLFPTEIGPHLPGGGAQLRKSAVVRTPRSVYAAIPGRNRYRPSQETPIGNFTLAGDWTSQKFLGSMEGAILGGKLAAEVVSDRAAGRETKGLKEIEPHVYDDAENFEAKEPMGVKGNSSIAFGAGAVLSSGTHERRHALSEDVAVAACLYMWLPLLSLLLLLLLLILIMLLLLVFGGGVGVGVGTSAAADAAAAADAAADAAAAAAVAAAVAAAAACVVVVVVVLVVGVAVIFIVVVVVVLLLCCFCFRRC
;
A
#
# COMPACT_ATOMS: atom_id res chain seq x y z
N VAL A 1 3.77 38.60 -16.00
CA VAL A 1 3.54 37.82 -17.25
C VAL A 1 2.32 36.95 -16.99
N PRO A 2 1.27 36.95 -17.82
CA PRO A 2 0.08 36.12 -17.59
C PRO A 2 0.35 34.64 -17.88
N ALA A 3 -0.48 33.75 -17.34
CA ALA A 3 -0.48 32.34 -17.74
C ALA A 3 -0.89 32.17 -19.22
N PRO A 4 -0.34 31.19 -19.96
CA PRO A 4 0.73 30.24 -19.59
C PRO A 4 2.17 30.79 -19.80
N LEU A 5 2.31 32.05 -20.23
CA LEU A 5 3.60 32.64 -20.63
C LEU A 5 4.56 32.81 -19.46
N ASN A 6 4.06 33.00 -18.23
CA ASN A 6 4.86 33.05 -17.01
C ASN A 6 5.64 31.75 -16.80
N PHE A 7 4.96 30.62 -16.93
CA PHE A 7 5.54 29.30 -16.72
C PHE A 7 6.54 28.95 -17.82
N ALA A 8 6.20 29.24 -19.08
CA ALA A 8 7.12 29.08 -20.20
C ALA A 8 8.39 29.92 -20.01
N LEU A 9 8.25 31.18 -19.62
CA LEU A 9 9.38 32.06 -19.35
C LEU A 9 10.24 31.54 -18.19
N ALA A 10 9.63 31.08 -17.11
CA ALA A 10 10.36 30.51 -15.96
C ALA A 10 11.19 29.28 -16.36
N ILE A 11 10.64 28.36 -17.15
CA ILE A 11 11.37 27.20 -17.67
C ILE A 11 12.52 27.64 -18.57
N LEU A 12 12.28 28.57 -19.50
CA LEU A 12 13.30 29.04 -20.43
C LEU A 12 14.44 29.78 -19.72
N MET A 13 14.14 30.59 -18.70
CA MET A 13 15.12 31.33 -17.92
C MET A 13 15.92 30.46 -16.94
N ASN A 14 15.39 29.30 -16.50
CA ASN A 14 16.12 28.42 -15.57
C ASN A 14 17.25 27.67 -16.29
N GLN A 15 18.49 28.15 -16.17
CA GLN A 15 19.68 27.50 -16.73
C GLN A 15 20.45 26.68 -15.67
N LYS A 16 20.01 26.67 -14.41
CA LYS A 16 20.70 25.99 -13.30
C LYS A 16 20.28 24.54 -13.17
N MET A 17 19.00 24.24 -13.38
CA MET A 17 18.46 22.88 -13.25
C MET A 17 18.44 22.15 -14.59
N LEU A 18 17.96 22.84 -15.64
CA LEU A 18 17.69 22.24 -16.95
C LEU A 18 18.56 22.88 -18.04
N THR A 19 19.25 22.05 -18.81
CA THR A 19 19.98 22.45 -20.01
C THR A 19 18.99 22.72 -21.16
N MET A 20 19.42 23.50 -22.16
CA MET A 20 18.57 23.77 -23.33
C MET A 20 18.17 22.49 -24.11
N PRO A 21 19.07 21.51 -24.36
CA PRO A 21 18.68 20.25 -25.00
C PRO A 21 17.61 19.49 -24.22
N GLU A 22 17.75 19.39 -22.89
CA GLU A 22 16.76 18.73 -22.02
C GLU A 22 15.39 19.41 -22.12
N LYS A 23 15.34 20.75 -22.20
CA LYS A 23 14.08 21.50 -22.38
C LYS A 23 13.40 21.17 -23.72
N PHE A 24 14.17 21.14 -24.81
CA PHE A 24 13.63 20.83 -26.14
C PHE A 24 13.16 19.39 -26.25
N GLN A 25 13.79 18.45 -25.54
CA GLN A 25 13.36 17.05 -25.51
C GLN A 25 12.14 16.82 -24.62
N THR A 26 11.99 17.61 -23.54
CA THR A 26 10.89 17.45 -22.56
C THR A 26 9.60 18.17 -22.97
N ALA A 27 9.68 19.24 -23.76
CA ALA A 27 8.50 20.02 -24.14
C ALA A 27 7.50 19.26 -25.05
N PRO A 28 7.91 18.56 -26.13
CA PRO A 28 6.95 17.92 -27.05
C PRO A 28 6.02 16.89 -26.40
N PRO A 29 6.50 16.00 -25.49
CA PRO A 29 5.62 15.09 -24.76
C PRO A 29 4.51 15.75 -23.92
N LEU A 30 4.70 17.01 -23.53
CA LEU A 30 3.76 17.78 -22.71
C LEU A 30 2.79 18.62 -23.56
N LEU A 31 3.06 18.82 -24.85
CA LEU A 31 2.19 19.58 -25.76
C LEU A 31 0.78 18.99 -25.87
N PRO A 32 0.56 17.66 -25.93
CA PRO A 32 -0.79 17.10 -25.98
C PRO A 32 -1.64 17.50 -24.77
N MET A 33 -1.05 17.67 -23.58
CA MET A 33 -1.77 18.17 -22.41
C MET A 33 -2.32 19.58 -22.64
N LEU A 34 -1.56 20.46 -23.31
CA LEU A 34 -1.97 21.83 -23.63
C LEU A 34 -3.10 21.89 -24.67
N ILE A 35 -3.19 20.89 -25.55
CA ILE A 35 -4.13 20.87 -26.68
C ILE A 35 -5.39 20.09 -26.32
N GLU A 36 -5.26 18.89 -25.77
CA GLU A 36 -6.36 17.97 -25.46
C GLU A 36 -6.89 18.12 -24.02
N GLY A 37 -6.15 18.78 -23.13
CA GLY A 37 -6.53 19.00 -21.74
C GLY A 37 -6.79 17.70 -20.97
N GLN A 38 -7.89 17.67 -20.20
CA GLN A 38 -8.22 16.57 -19.29
C GLN A 38 -8.33 15.20 -19.96
N LYS A 39 -8.72 15.15 -21.24
CA LYS A 39 -8.84 13.88 -21.98
C LYS A 39 -7.48 13.21 -22.16
N PHE A 40 -6.44 13.98 -22.45
CA PHE A 40 -5.08 13.44 -22.53
C PHE A 40 -4.56 13.04 -21.15
N ILE A 41 -4.79 13.90 -20.14
CA ILE A 41 -4.38 13.65 -18.75
C ILE A 41 -4.94 12.31 -18.27
N ASN A 42 -6.25 12.08 -18.41
CA ASN A 42 -6.90 10.85 -17.94
C ASN A 42 -6.33 9.58 -18.60
N LYS A 43 -5.92 9.65 -19.87
CA LYS A 43 -5.31 8.50 -20.57
C LYS A 43 -3.94 8.11 -20.01
N GLN A 44 -3.28 8.99 -19.27
CA GLN A 44 -1.95 8.72 -18.70
C GLN A 44 -2.04 8.04 -17.33
N ASP A 45 -3.24 7.72 -16.83
CA ASP A 45 -3.39 7.13 -15.50
C ASP A 45 -2.75 5.76 -15.36
N ASP A 46 -2.65 5.00 -16.46
CA ASP A 46 -2.09 3.65 -16.46
C ASP A 46 -0.55 3.62 -16.52
N MET A 47 0.12 4.78 -16.59
CA MET A 47 1.58 4.88 -16.61
C MET A 47 2.11 5.58 -15.36
N SER A 48 3.19 5.05 -14.81
CA SER A 48 3.99 5.79 -13.85
C SER A 48 4.69 6.99 -14.51
N VAL A 49 5.18 7.94 -13.72
CA VAL A 49 5.96 9.07 -14.24
C VAL A 49 7.18 8.57 -15.02
N LEU A 50 7.92 7.58 -14.52
CA LEU A 50 9.08 7.04 -15.25
C LEU A 50 8.69 6.28 -16.52
N GLU A 51 7.59 5.54 -16.52
CA GLU A 51 7.12 4.86 -17.74
C GLU A 51 6.69 5.86 -18.81
N PHE A 52 6.01 6.94 -18.42
CA PHE A 52 5.69 8.05 -19.31
C PHE A 52 6.96 8.68 -19.88
N MET A 53 7.93 9.03 -19.02
CA MET A 53 9.21 9.59 -19.46
C MET A 53 9.90 8.72 -20.51
N LYS A 54 10.00 7.41 -20.26
CA LYS A 54 10.63 6.46 -21.18
C LYS A 54 9.87 6.35 -22.49
N THR A 55 8.55 6.24 -22.42
CA THR A 55 7.66 6.11 -23.58
C THR A 55 7.80 7.29 -24.54
N TYR A 56 7.94 8.49 -23.97
CA TYR A 56 8.04 9.73 -24.74
C TYR A 56 9.48 10.24 -24.92
N GLY A 57 10.48 9.46 -24.53
CA GLY A 57 11.89 9.78 -24.73
C GLY A 57 12.36 11.02 -23.97
N MET A 58 11.85 11.27 -22.76
CA MET A 58 12.36 12.33 -21.89
C MET A 58 13.76 11.96 -21.34
N PRO A 59 14.66 12.93 -21.13
CA PRO A 59 15.96 12.67 -20.51
C PRO A 59 15.82 12.17 -19.05
N ASP A 60 16.57 11.14 -18.67
CA ASP A 60 16.53 10.57 -17.31
C ASP A 60 16.82 11.61 -16.23
N ARG A 61 17.73 12.57 -16.49
CA ARG A 61 18.10 13.63 -15.53
C ARG A 61 16.92 14.55 -15.16
N ILE A 62 15.88 14.66 -16.00
CA ILE A 62 14.65 15.39 -15.65
C ILE A 62 13.97 14.76 -14.44
N ASN A 63 14.05 13.44 -14.31
CA ASN A 63 13.50 12.75 -13.16
C ASN A 63 14.14 13.27 -11.87
N ASP A 64 15.47 13.24 -11.84
CA ASP A 64 16.27 13.58 -10.66
C ASP A 64 16.13 15.06 -10.27
N GLU A 65 16.06 15.94 -11.27
CA GLU A 65 15.99 17.38 -11.06
C GLU A 65 14.58 17.88 -10.76
N VAL A 66 13.54 17.25 -11.32
CA VAL A 66 12.17 17.78 -11.29
C VAL A 66 11.18 16.75 -10.71
N PHE A 67 11.06 15.57 -11.33
CA PHE A 67 9.94 14.69 -11.01
C PHE A 67 10.05 13.97 -9.67
N ILE A 68 11.25 13.68 -9.15
CA ILE A 68 11.40 13.16 -7.78
C ILE A 68 10.76 14.13 -6.77
N SER A 69 11.07 15.42 -6.89
CA SER A 69 10.52 16.44 -5.99
C SER A 69 9.02 16.56 -6.14
N MET A 70 8.53 16.57 -7.39
CA MET A 70 7.11 16.74 -7.66
C MET A 70 6.29 15.53 -7.20
N ALA A 71 6.77 14.31 -7.46
CA ALA A 71 6.07 13.10 -7.10
C ALA A 71 5.94 12.95 -5.57
N LYS A 72 7.07 13.13 -4.87
CA LYS A 72 7.09 13.09 -3.40
C LYS A 72 6.30 14.22 -2.75
N ALA A 73 6.21 15.39 -3.39
CA ALA A 73 5.45 16.51 -2.84
C ALA A 73 3.93 16.35 -3.03
N LEU A 74 3.51 15.72 -4.13
CA LEU A 74 2.10 15.56 -4.46
C LEU A 74 1.45 14.37 -3.76
N ASP A 75 2.16 13.25 -3.59
CA ASP A 75 1.56 12.02 -3.05
C ASP A 75 2.51 11.19 -2.17
N PHE A 76 3.70 11.70 -1.85
CA PHE A 76 4.71 10.99 -1.04
C PHE A 76 5.28 9.71 -1.66
N ILE A 77 5.10 9.52 -2.97
CA ILE A 77 5.51 8.34 -3.75
C ILE A 77 6.65 8.70 -4.72
N ASP A 78 7.57 7.76 -4.96
CA ASP A 78 8.62 7.93 -5.97
C ASP A 78 8.08 7.89 -7.42
N PRO A 79 8.77 8.53 -8.38
CA PRO A 79 8.30 8.63 -9.77
C PRO A 79 8.11 7.30 -10.51
N ASP A 80 8.76 6.21 -10.10
CA ASP A 80 8.58 4.88 -10.68
C ASP A 80 7.26 4.22 -10.26
N LYS A 81 6.58 4.80 -9.27
CA LYS A 81 5.33 4.30 -8.69
C LYS A 81 4.17 5.29 -8.81
N LEU A 82 4.42 6.59 -8.93
CA LEU A 82 3.35 7.59 -9.03
C LEU A 82 2.73 7.61 -10.44
N SER A 83 1.40 7.67 -10.54
CA SER A 83 0.68 7.89 -11.81
C SER A 83 1.02 9.24 -12.44
N MET A 84 1.29 9.26 -13.75
CA MET A 84 1.59 10.50 -14.47
C MET A 84 0.39 11.47 -14.49
N THR A 85 -0.84 10.96 -14.36
CA THR A 85 -2.05 11.79 -14.21
C THR A 85 -1.93 12.79 -13.08
N VAL A 86 -1.27 12.43 -11.97
CA VAL A 86 -1.09 13.31 -10.81
C VAL A 86 -0.23 14.52 -11.18
N VAL A 87 0.91 14.25 -11.82
CA VAL A 87 1.85 15.27 -12.27
C VAL A 87 1.19 16.18 -13.31
N LEU A 88 0.57 15.61 -14.34
CA LEU A 88 -0.07 16.39 -15.39
C LEU A 88 -1.26 17.23 -14.88
N THR A 89 -2.03 16.72 -13.90
CA THR A 89 -3.11 17.48 -13.27
C THR A 89 -2.56 18.72 -12.54
N ALA A 90 -1.46 18.56 -11.81
CA ALA A 90 -0.79 19.69 -11.16
C ALA A 90 -0.20 20.68 -12.18
N MET A 91 0.49 20.19 -13.22
CA MET A 91 1.06 21.04 -14.28
C MET A 91 -0.02 21.82 -15.04
N ASN A 92 -1.14 21.18 -15.38
CA ASN A 92 -2.23 21.81 -16.10
C ASN A 92 -2.80 23.02 -15.33
N ARG A 93 -2.77 22.99 -14.00
CA ARG A 93 -3.20 24.15 -13.18
C ARG A 93 -2.19 25.29 -13.24
N PHE A 94 -0.91 24.98 -13.14
CA PHE A 94 0.18 25.97 -13.27
C PHE A 94 0.11 26.74 -14.60
N LEU A 95 -0.41 26.09 -15.63
CA LEU A 95 -0.55 26.66 -16.97
C LEU A 95 -1.83 27.49 -17.17
N ASN A 96 -2.89 27.23 -16.38
CA ASN A 96 -4.19 27.89 -16.56
C ASN A 96 -4.41 29.07 -15.60
N GLU A 97 -3.70 29.13 -14.47
CA GLU A 97 -3.90 30.16 -13.45
C GLU A 97 -2.64 30.99 -13.24
N THR A 98 -2.74 32.33 -13.34
CA THR A 98 -1.57 33.24 -13.25
C THR A 98 -0.82 33.09 -11.93
N ASP A 99 -1.56 32.91 -10.83
CA ASP A 99 -1.02 32.72 -9.48
C ASP A 99 -1.18 31.26 -8.99
N GLY A 100 -1.46 30.31 -9.90
CA GLY A 100 -1.73 28.90 -9.54
C GLY A 100 -0.53 28.14 -8.97
N LEU A 101 0.65 28.76 -8.99
CA LEU A 101 1.90 28.27 -8.40
C LEU A 101 2.23 28.92 -7.05
N GLN A 102 1.46 29.92 -6.62
CA GLN A 102 1.73 30.62 -5.38
C GLN A 102 1.44 29.69 -4.21
N MET A 103 2.42 29.58 -3.31
CA MET A 103 2.31 28.81 -2.08
C MET A 103 1.98 29.75 -0.93
N ALA A 104 1.20 29.25 0.02
CA ALA A 104 0.87 29.96 1.25
C ALA A 104 0.95 28.98 2.43
N PHE A 105 1.41 29.49 3.57
CA PHE A 105 1.35 28.81 4.84
C PHE A 105 0.17 29.36 5.65
N LEU A 106 -0.48 28.48 6.42
CA LEU A 106 -1.43 28.94 7.43
C LEU A 106 -0.65 29.67 8.53
N ASP A 107 -1.24 30.73 9.10
CA ASP A 107 -0.57 31.60 10.07
C ASP A 107 -0.43 30.98 11.47
N GLY A 108 -0.86 29.73 11.64
CA GLY A 108 -0.73 28.95 12.86
C GLY A 108 -1.22 27.51 12.70
N ASN A 109 -1.55 26.87 13.83
CA ASN A 109 -1.99 25.47 13.83
C ASN A 109 -3.35 25.29 13.12
N GLN A 110 -3.52 24.18 12.39
CA GLN A 110 -4.72 23.94 11.57
C GLN A 110 -6.01 23.80 12.38
N PRO A 111 -6.05 23.11 13.54
CA PRO A 111 -7.25 23.02 14.36
C PRO A 111 -7.84 24.39 14.74
N ASP A 112 -7.02 25.32 15.23
CA ASP A 112 -7.50 26.61 15.70
C ASP A 112 -7.73 27.59 14.55
N ARG A 113 -6.85 27.61 13.53
CA ARG A 113 -6.89 28.61 12.45
C ARG A 113 -7.85 28.28 11.32
N LEU A 114 -8.19 27.00 11.13
CA LEU A 114 -9.05 26.55 10.04
C LEU A 114 -10.27 25.77 10.54
N CYS A 115 -10.08 24.76 11.39
CA CYS A 115 -11.17 23.89 11.80
C CYS A 115 -12.13 24.55 12.80
N ALA A 116 -11.64 25.34 13.75
CA ALA A 116 -12.47 26.04 14.73
C ALA A 116 -13.40 27.06 14.05
N PRO A 117 -12.95 27.93 13.11
CA PRO A 117 -13.86 28.79 12.35
C PRO A 117 -14.94 28.03 11.57
N MET A 118 -14.60 26.87 10.99
CA MET A 118 -15.58 26.02 10.31
C MET A 118 -16.63 25.47 11.30
N ARG A 119 -16.19 25.02 12.48
CA ARG A 119 -17.06 24.55 13.55
C ARG A 119 -17.99 25.66 14.03
N GLU A 120 -17.46 26.84 14.34
CA GLU A 120 -18.24 27.99 14.78
C GLU A 120 -19.32 28.35 13.75
N HIS A 121 -18.95 28.39 12.47
CA HIS A 121 -19.89 28.67 11.38
C HIS A 121 -21.07 27.67 11.33
N ILE A 122 -20.80 26.39 11.59
CA ILE A 122 -21.80 25.32 11.65
C ILE A 122 -22.70 25.49 12.88
N GLU A 123 -22.11 25.68 14.06
CA GLU A 123 -22.84 25.80 15.33
C GLU A 123 -23.73 27.05 15.38
N GLU A 124 -23.27 28.18 14.84
CA GLU A 124 -24.07 29.42 14.70
C GLU A 124 -25.33 29.24 13.85
N ARG A 125 -25.37 28.22 13.00
CA ARG A 125 -26.49 27.92 12.09
C ARG A 125 -27.33 26.74 12.56
N GLY A 126 -27.16 26.33 13.82
CA GLY A 126 -27.92 25.26 14.46
C GLY A 126 -27.40 23.85 14.15
N GLY A 127 -26.25 23.73 13.48
CA GLY A 127 -25.55 22.45 13.37
C GLY A 127 -24.86 22.09 14.69
N GLU A 128 -24.43 20.83 14.80
CA GLU A 128 -23.74 20.32 16.00
C GLU A 128 -22.45 19.60 15.61
N VAL A 129 -21.35 19.90 16.30
CA VAL A 129 -20.06 19.23 16.10
C VAL A 129 -19.68 18.44 17.36
N ARG A 130 -19.81 17.11 17.30
CA ARG A 130 -19.49 16.20 18.41
C ARG A 130 -18.10 15.60 18.24
N LEU A 131 -17.18 15.97 19.13
CA LEU A 131 -15.86 15.33 19.23
C LEU A 131 -15.94 14.06 20.09
N SER A 132 -14.93 13.19 19.98
CA SER A 132 -14.86 11.93 20.75
C SER A 132 -16.09 11.02 20.58
N ALA A 133 -16.73 11.09 19.41
CA ALA A 133 -17.93 10.30 19.06
C ALA A 133 -17.60 9.30 17.93
N PRO A 134 -16.80 8.24 18.19
CA PRO A 134 -16.45 7.26 17.17
C PRO A 134 -17.65 6.38 16.80
N LEU A 135 -17.87 6.20 15.50
CA LEU A 135 -18.83 5.26 14.94
C LEU A 135 -18.40 3.81 15.25
N ASP A 136 -19.37 2.98 15.65
CA ASP A 136 -19.20 1.53 15.76
C ASP A 136 -19.71 0.82 14.50
N LYS A 137 -21.00 1.03 14.17
CA LYS A 137 -21.67 0.32 13.09
C LYS A 137 -22.68 1.19 12.34
N ILE A 138 -22.75 1.01 11.02
CA ILE A 138 -23.86 1.50 10.19
C ILE A 138 -24.95 0.41 10.22
N VAL A 139 -26.10 0.72 10.81
CA VAL A 139 -27.21 -0.23 10.94
C VAL A 139 -28.21 0.04 9.83
N LEU A 140 -28.62 -1.02 9.13
CA LEU A 140 -29.48 -0.92 7.95
C LEU A 140 -30.94 -1.25 8.25
N ASN A 141 -31.82 -0.72 7.41
CA ASN A 141 -33.19 -1.18 7.24
C ASN A 141 -33.23 -2.43 6.33
N GLU A 142 -34.39 -3.08 6.24
CA GLU A 142 -34.59 -4.27 5.38
C GLU A 142 -34.39 -3.96 3.88
N ASP A 143 -34.63 -2.72 3.46
CA ASP A 143 -34.43 -2.25 2.08
C ASP A 143 -32.96 -1.90 1.77
N GLY A 144 -32.05 -2.04 2.75
CA GLY A 144 -30.63 -1.72 2.62
C GLY A 144 -30.27 -0.25 2.83
N SER A 145 -31.24 0.65 3.07
CA SER A 145 -31.00 2.04 3.47
C SER A 145 -30.45 2.12 4.90
N VAL A 146 -29.80 3.24 5.25
CA VAL A 146 -29.29 3.43 6.61
C VAL A 146 -30.45 3.71 7.56
N LYS A 147 -30.59 2.89 8.61
CA LYS A 147 -31.57 3.07 9.68
C LYS A 147 -31.07 4.05 10.74
N HIS A 148 -29.85 3.83 11.21
CA HIS A 148 -29.16 4.67 12.18
C HIS A 148 -27.66 4.35 12.22
N LEU A 149 -26.89 5.25 12.80
CA LEU A 149 -25.51 5.00 13.20
C LEU A 149 -25.49 4.56 14.67
N LEU A 150 -24.86 3.42 14.95
CA LEU A 150 -24.55 2.98 16.31
C LEU A 150 -23.17 3.53 16.69
N MET A 151 -23.11 4.36 17.71
CA MET A 151 -21.88 4.92 18.25
C MET A 151 -21.25 3.95 19.24
N ARG A 152 -19.93 4.03 19.45
CA ARG A 152 -19.26 3.16 20.45
C ARG A 152 -19.68 3.43 21.89
N SER A 153 -20.26 4.60 22.17
CA SER A 153 -20.90 4.89 23.46
C SER A 153 -22.16 4.06 23.70
N GLY A 154 -22.73 3.43 22.66
CA GLY A 154 -24.04 2.80 22.67
C GLY A 154 -25.16 3.72 22.17
N ASP A 155 -24.87 5.01 21.96
CA ASP A 155 -25.86 5.96 21.44
C ASP A 155 -26.24 5.63 20.01
N THR A 156 -27.50 5.92 19.65
CA THR A 156 -28.00 5.78 18.29
C THR A 156 -28.24 7.16 17.69
N ILE A 157 -27.71 7.39 16.49
CA ILE A 157 -27.92 8.62 15.73
C ILE A 157 -28.81 8.33 14.54
N VAL A 158 -29.98 8.95 14.52
CA VAL A 158 -30.94 8.90 13.42
C VAL A 158 -30.91 10.22 12.68
N ALA A 159 -30.87 10.16 11.34
CA ALA A 159 -30.90 11.30 10.45
C ALA A 159 -31.68 10.94 9.17
N ASP A 160 -32.14 11.96 8.45
CA ASP A 160 -32.76 11.80 7.14
C ASP A 160 -31.73 11.37 6.08
N GLU A 161 -30.50 11.90 6.18
CA GLU A 161 -29.38 11.64 5.28
C GLU A 161 -28.10 11.39 6.09
N TYR A 162 -27.26 10.47 5.61
CA TYR A 162 -26.00 10.09 6.25
C TYR A 162 -24.84 10.33 5.30
N ILE A 163 -23.83 11.07 5.75
CA ILE A 163 -22.63 11.36 4.95
C ILE A 163 -21.42 10.71 5.61
N SER A 164 -20.69 9.90 4.85
CA SER A 164 -19.41 9.35 5.28
C SER A 164 -18.27 10.20 4.73
N ALA A 165 -17.59 10.93 5.62
CA ALA A 165 -16.39 11.72 5.32
C ALA A 165 -15.09 11.08 5.85
N VAL A 166 -15.12 9.78 6.13
CA VAL A 166 -13.95 9.04 6.65
C VAL A 166 -12.97 8.68 5.51
N PRO A 167 -11.69 8.40 5.82
CA PRO A 167 -10.74 7.91 4.82
C PRO A 167 -11.21 6.61 4.14
N CYS A 168 -10.82 6.37 2.89
CA CYS A 168 -11.22 5.17 2.13
C CYS A 168 -10.93 3.87 2.89
N ASP A 169 -9.78 3.77 3.54
CA ASP A 169 -9.38 2.63 4.37
C ASP A 169 -10.34 2.35 5.53
N ILE A 170 -10.93 3.40 6.10
CA ILE A 170 -11.89 3.30 7.19
C ILE A 170 -13.26 2.96 6.63
N MET A 171 -13.64 3.57 5.51
CA MET A 171 -14.90 3.24 4.83
C MET A 171 -14.96 1.75 4.50
N ARG A 172 -13.91 1.16 3.91
CA ARG A 172 -13.82 -0.29 3.61
C ARG A 172 -14.08 -1.19 4.81
N ARG A 173 -13.74 -0.73 6.02
CA ARG A 173 -13.95 -1.49 7.27
C ARG A 173 -15.35 -1.33 7.84
N LEU A 174 -16.05 -0.29 7.44
CA LEU A 174 -17.39 0.08 7.91
C LEU A 174 -18.51 -0.34 6.96
N VAL A 175 -18.19 -0.72 5.71
CA VAL A 175 -19.17 -1.21 4.73
C VAL A 175 -19.97 -2.38 5.33
N PRO A 176 -21.30 -2.24 5.52
CA PRO A 176 -22.17 -3.32 5.96
C PRO A 176 -22.12 -4.54 5.04
N LYS A 177 -22.52 -5.69 5.55
CA LYS A 177 -22.47 -6.95 4.81
C LYS A 177 -23.31 -6.92 3.55
N GLU A 178 -24.48 -6.32 3.62
CA GLU A 178 -25.43 -6.16 2.53
C GLU A 178 -24.86 -5.32 1.38
N TRP A 179 -23.96 -4.39 1.70
CA TRP A 179 -23.28 -3.55 0.72
C TRP A 179 -21.96 -4.16 0.23
N SER A 180 -21.45 -5.17 0.93
CA SER A 180 -20.10 -5.70 0.72
C SER A 180 -19.89 -6.38 -0.64
N THR A 181 -20.97 -6.78 -1.32
CA THR A 181 -20.99 -7.37 -2.67
C THR A 181 -21.45 -6.37 -3.74
N MET A 182 -21.73 -5.11 -3.40
CA MET A 182 -22.16 -4.12 -4.38
C MET A 182 -20.94 -3.55 -5.14
N PRO A 183 -20.93 -3.54 -6.49
CA PRO A 183 -19.82 -3.02 -7.29
C PRO A 183 -19.37 -1.61 -6.87
N PHE A 184 -20.32 -0.75 -6.50
CA PHE A 184 -20.05 0.61 -6.03
C PHE A 184 -19.15 0.66 -4.78
N PHE A 185 -19.34 -0.25 -3.82
CA PHE A 185 -18.49 -0.28 -2.61
C PHE A 185 -17.25 -1.15 -2.81
N ARG A 186 -17.29 -2.13 -3.73
CA ARG A 186 -16.13 -2.96 -4.11
C ARG A 186 -15.02 -2.14 -4.76
N GLN A 187 -15.34 -1.10 -5.55
CA GLN A 187 -14.31 -0.28 -6.19
C GLN A 187 -13.32 0.34 -5.17
N ILE A 188 -13.77 0.60 -3.93
CA ILE A 188 -12.92 1.17 -2.87
C ILE A 188 -11.76 0.24 -2.53
N ASP A 189 -11.87 -1.07 -2.77
CA ASP A 189 -10.76 -2.03 -2.57
C ASP A 189 -9.55 -1.73 -3.46
N GLY A 190 -9.77 -1.04 -4.59
CA GLY A 190 -8.71 -0.56 -5.47
C GLY A 190 -7.92 0.62 -4.91
N LEU A 191 -8.33 1.21 -3.78
CA LEU A 191 -7.71 2.36 -3.13
C LEU A 191 -7.08 1.94 -1.78
N GLU A 192 -5.87 2.44 -1.51
CA GLU A 192 -5.17 2.20 -0.25
C GLU A 192 -4.41 3.46 0.16
N GLY A 193 -4.43 3.82 1.45
CA GLY A 193 -3.71 4.99 1.95
C GLY A 193 -2.18 4.84 1.83
N VAL A 194 -1.51 5.85 1.29
CA VAL A 194 -0.04 5.92 1.25
C VAL A 194 0.53 6.27 2.63
N PRO A 195 1.63 5.64 3.07
CA PRO A 195 2.26 5.99 4.34
C PRO A 195 3.14 7.23 4.23
N VAL A 196 3.05 8.10 5.24
CA VAL A 196 3.90 9.31 5.36
C VAL A 196 4.29 9.56 6.81
N ILE A 197 5.45 10.18 7.00
CA ILE A 197 5.94 10.63 8.29
C ILE A 197 6.23 12.13 8.19
N ASN A 198 5.75 12.89 9.17
CA ASN A 198 6.06 14.31 9.31
C ASN A 198 6.93 14.50 10.57
N ILE A 199 8.03 15.23 10.41
CA ILE A 199 9.08 15.38 11.43
C ILE A 199 9.21 16.85 11.76
N HIS A 200 9.19 17.16 13.05
CA HIS A 200 9.44 18.50 13.57
C HIS A 200 10.75 18.48 14.36
N MET A 201 11.65 19.42 14.08
CA MET A 201 12.99 19.48 14.67
C MET A 201 13.31 20.90 15.14
N TRP A 202 13.52 21.08 16.44
CA TRP A 202 13.83 22.38 17.03
C TRP A 202 15.32 22.50 17.31
N PHE A 203 15.96 23.52 16.77
CA PHE A 203 17.39 23.76 16.93
C PHE A 203 17.68 24.81 18.00
N ASP A 204 18.93 24.84 18.46
CA ASP A 204 19.45 25.77 19.48
C ASP A 204 19.66 27.20 18.98
N ARG A 205 19.73 27.37 17.66
CA ARG A 205 19.98 28.64 16.98
C ARG A 205 19.11 28.79 15.73
N LYS A 206 19.01 30.02 15.24
CA LYS A 206 18.39 30.35 13.96
C LYS A 206 19.31 29.91 12.84
N LEU A 207 18.76 29.15 11.90
CA LEU A 207 19.43 28.70 10.69
C LEU A 207 19.23 29.74 9.57
N ILE A 208 20.17 29.81 8.64
CA ILE A 208 20.02 30.58 7.41
C ILE A 208 18.99 29.86 6.54
N ASN A 209 17.86 30.54 6.31
CA ASN A 209 16.72 29.96 5.62
C ASN A 209 16.12 30.94 4.61
N VAL A 210 15.06 30.48 3.94
CA VAL A 210 14.19 31.28 3.11
C VAL A 210 12.78 31.21 3.67
N ASP A 211 12.03 32.30 3.56
CA ASP A 211 10.59 32.33 3.86
C ASP A 211 9.81 31.66 2.71
N HIS A 212 9.98 30.34 2.57
CA HIS A 212 9.39 29.55 1.49
C HIS A 212 9.40 28.04 1.81
N LEU A 213 8.54 27.29 1.13
CA LEU A 213 8.64 25.83 1.06
C LEU A 213 9.86 25.42 0.20
N CYS A 214 10.65 24.47 0.68
CA CYS A 214 11.83 23.96 -0.04
C CYS A 214 11.65 22.50 -0.45
N PHE A 215 12.06 22.17 -1.68
CA PHE A 215 12.14 20.80 -2.17
C PHE A 215 13.54 20.25 -1.89
N SER A 216 13.65 19.23 -1.03
CA SER A 216 14.97 18.74 -0.57
C SER A 216 15.79 17.99 -1.63
N ARG A 217 15.12 17.46 -2.66
CA ARG A 217 15.68 16.47 -3.61
C ARG A 217 16.41 15.32 -2.91
N SER A 218 15.97 14.98 -1.70
CA SER A 218 16.55 13.92 -0.88
C SER A 218 15.97 12.56 -1.28
N PRO A 219 16.74 11.46 -1.15
CA PRO A 219 16.17 10.12 -1.23
C PRO A 219 15.17 9.82 -0.10
N LEU A 220 15.24 10.51 1.04
CA LEU A 220 14.42 10.24 2.23
C LEU A 220 13.43 11.37 2.57
N LEU A 221 13.74 12.60 2.18
CA LEU A 221 12.91 13.77 2.45
C LEU A 221 12.22 14.24 1.17
N SER A 222 11.02 14.79 1.33
CA SER A 222 10.24 15.44 0.29
C SER A 222 10.44 16.95 0.39
N VAL A 223 9.41 17.66 0.85
CA VAL A 223 9.43 19.10 1.14
C VAL A 223 9.78 19.36 2.60
N TYR A 224 10.33 20.54 2.87
CA TYR A 224 10.55 21.05 4.21
C TYR A 224 10.39 22.57 4.25
N ALA A 225 10.15 23.11 5.43
CA ALA A 225 10.15 24.55 5.68
C ALA A 225 10.69 24.83 7.09
N ASP A 226 11.28 26.01 7.28
CA ASP A 226 11.52 26.52 8.62
C ASP A 226 10.27 27.26 9.10
N MET A 227 9.49 26.57 9.90
CA MET A 227 8.22 27.07 10.40
C MET A 227 8.40 28.24 11.36
N SER A 228 9.60 28.42 11.95
CA SER A 228 9.93 29.62 12.73
C SER A 228 10.09 30.89 11.90
N THR A 229 10.05 30.76 10.57
CA THR A 229 10.01 31.88 9.62
C THR A 229 8.69 31.89 8.86
N CYS A 230 8.29 30.73 8.30
CA CYS A 230 7.14 30.65 7.40
C CYS A 230 5.77 30.71 8.09
N CYS A 231 5.69 30.48 9.41
CA CYS A 231 4.43 30.43 10.15
C CYS A 231 4.43 31.44 11.30
N LYS A 232 3.44 32.35 11.29
CA LYS A 232 3.38 33.48 12.21
C LYS A 232 3.27 33.06 13.69
N GLU A 233 2.45 32.07 14.00
CA GLU A 233 2.29 31.55 15.38
C GLU A 233 3.57 30.88 15.91
N TYR A 234 4.40 30.35 15.01
CA TYR A 234 5.61 29.61 15.36
C TYR A 234 6.89 30.46 15.23
N TRP A 235 6.74 31.75 14.93
CA TRP A 235 7.84 32.68 14.72
C TRP A 235 8.82 32.70 15.90
N ASP A 236 10.11 32.59 15.61
CA ASP A 236 11.20 32.72 16.60
C ASP A 236 12.43 33.34 15.90
N ASP A 237 12.90 34.48 16.42
CA ASP A 237 14.05 35.20 15.85
C ASP A 237 15.40 34.57 16.21
N GLU A 238 15.46 33.78 17.30
CA GLU A 238 16.69 33.23 17.84
C GLU A 238 16.89 31.76 17.48
N ARG A 239 15.82 31.04 17.13
CA ARG A 239 15.84 29.59 16.94
C ARG A 239 15.02 29.12 15.74
N SER A 240 15.46 28.03 15.14
CA SER A 240 14.76 27.39 14.01
C SER A 240 13.91 26.20 14.42
N MET A 241 12.78 26.02 13.73
CA MET A 241 11.95 24.82 13.79
C MET A 241 11.73 24.32 12.37
N LEU A 242 12.45 23.27 12.00
CA LEU A 242 12.27 22.64 10.69
C LEU A 242 11.13 21.63 10.77
N GLU A 243 10.14 21.78 9.90
CA GLU A 243 9.12 20.79 9.64
C GLU A 243 9.40 20.13 8.28
N LEU A 244 9.48 18.80 8.27
CA LEU A 244 9.92 18.01 7.13
C LEU A 244 8.95 16.87 6.85
N VAL A 245 8.62 16.68 5.57
CA VAL A 245 7.94 15.48 5.10
C VAL A 245 8.99 14.43 4.78
N PHE A 246 8.96 13.32 5.50
CA PHE A 246 9.80 12.16 5.26
C PHE A 246 9.05 11.19 4.34
N ALA A 247 9.54 11.04 3.11
CA ALA A 247 8.93 10.22 2.07
C ALA A 247 9.96 9.84 0.98
N PRO A 248 9.89 8.62 0.43
CA PRO A 248 8.88 7.59 0.70
C PRO A 248 9.14 6.76 1.97
N CYS A 249 8.07 6.28 2.62
CA CYS A 249 8.16 5.54 3.89
C CYS A 249 8.07 4.02 3.77
N SER A 250 7.73 3.47 2.61
CA SER A 250 7.54 2.02 2.43
C SER A 250 7.79 1.60 0.98
N PRO A 251 7.95 0.28 0.71
CA PRO A 251 8.06 -0.24 -0.66
C PRO A 251 6.86 0.10 -1.56
N LEU A 252 5.66 0.25 -0.99
CA LEU A 252 4.47 0.67 -1.74
C LEU A 252 4.67 2.07 -2.34
N ALA A 253 5.35 2.96 -1.61
CA ALA A 253 5.64 4.32 -2.02
C ALA A 253 7.00 4.47 -2.77
N GLY A 254 7.72 3.37 -3.02
CA GLY A 254 9.06 3.39 -3.65
C GLY A 254 10.24 3.32 -2.68
N GLY A 255 9.99 3.41 -1.37
CA GLY A 255 11.01 3.32 -0.33
C GLY A 255 11.57 1.91 -0.15
N LYS A 256 12.91 1.77 -0.11
CA LYS A 256 13.57 0.47 0.15
C LYS A 256 13.40 -0.02 1.59
N ILE A 257 13.12 0.88 2.52
CA ILE A 257 13.00 0.63 3.95
C ILE A 257 11.57 0.97 4.37
N ASP A 258 10.98 0.10 5.17
CA ASP A 258 9.72 0.38 5.86
C ASP A 258 10.00 1.24 7.11
N TRP A 259 10.01 2.56 6.91
CA TRP A 259 10.33 3.55 7.94
C TRP A 259 9.26 3.64 9.04
N LEU A 260 8.03 3.17 8.80
CA LEU A 260 6.99 3.11 9.82
C LEU A 260 7.31 2.13 10.96
N LYS A 261 8.17 1.13 10.68
CA LYS A 261 8.65 0.14 11.65
C LYS A 261 9.89 0.62 12.43
N ARG A 262 10.53 1.70 11.97
CA ARG A 262 11.73 2.25 12.62
C ARG A 262 11.36 3.08 13.84
N THR A 263 12.30 3.14 14.78
CA THR A 263 12.20 3.97 15.98
C THR A 263 12.26 5.46 15.61
N ASP A 264 11.73 6.32 16.49
CA ASP A 264 11.81 7.77 16.30
C ASP A 264 13.26 8.23 16.18
N GLU A 265 14.15 7.65 16.99
CA GLU A 265 15.58 7.94 16.97
C GLU A 265 16.20 7.62 15.61
N GLU A 266 15.96 6.43 15.04
CA GLU A 266 16.48 6.08 13.71
C GLU A 266 16.00 7.04 12.61
N ILE A 267 14.74 7.48 12.68
CA ILE A 267 14.15 8.43 11.72
C ILE A 267 14.79 9.82 11.89
N VAL A 268 14.95 10.28 13.13
CA VAL A 268 15.57 11.57 13.46
C VAL A 268 17.03 11.58 13.01
N GLN A 269 17.81 10.52 13.29
CA GLN A 269 19.20 10.43 12.87
C GLN A 269 19.35 10.38 11.34
N ALA A 270 18.48 9.64 10.65
CA ALA A 270 18.46 9.65 9.18
C ALA A 270 18.14 11.05 8.62
N THR A 271 17.23 11.78 9.28
CA THR A 271 16.86 13.15 8.92
C THR A 271 18.00 14.14 9.17
N LEU A 272 18.67 14.05 10.33
CA LEU A 272 19.87 14.85 10.63
C LEU A 272 20.95 14.67 9.56
N LYS A 273 21.19 13.43 9.13
CA LYS A 273 22.17 13.14 8.08
C LYS A 273 21.82 13.78 6.73
N GLU A 274 20.53 13.82 6.36
CA GLU A 274 20.11 14.57 5.17
C GLU A 274 20.22 16.09 5.39
N LEU A 275 19.97 16.58 6.60
CA LEU A 275 20.14 17.98 6.95
C LEU A 275 21.61 18.43 6.93
N GLU A 276 22.58 17.57 7.24
CA GLU A 276 24.01 17.86 7.04
C GLU A 276 24.34 18.18 5.57
N ARG A 277 23.64 17.53 4.63
CA ARG A 277 23.80 17.81 3.19
C ARG A 277 23.10 19.10 2.78
N LEU A 278 21.93 19.38 3.35
CA LEU A 278 21.12 20.55 3.02
C LEU A 278 21.64 21.85 3.64
N PHE A 279 22.24 21.75 4.84
CA PHE A 279 22.80 22.83 5.64
C PHE A 279 24.28 22.57 5.99
N PRO A 280 25.16 22.39 4.99
CA PRO A 280 26.52 21.88 5.19
C PRO A 280 27.43 22.79 6.03
N THR A 281 27.04 24.06 6.18
CA THR A 281 27.75 25.07 6.97
C THR A 281 27.16 25.29 8.35
N GLU A 282 26.03 24.67 8.67
CA GLU A 282 25.30 24.95 9.91
C GLU A 282 24.97 23.69 10.72
N ILE A 283 24.76 22.54 10.06
CA ILE A 283 24.41 21.28 10.71
C ILE A 283 25.50 20.25 10.40
N GLY A 284 26.03 19.62 11.45
CA GLY A 284 26.90 18.45 11.35
C GLY A 284 28.11 18.49 12.29
N PRO A 285 28.60 17.30 12.70
CA PRO A 285 29.69 17.19 13.67
C PRO A 285 31.04 17.69 13.15
N HIS A 286 31.19 17.88 11.83
CA HIS A 286 32.39 18.43 11.20
C HIS A 286 32.57 19.94 11.44
N LEU A 287 31.55 20.64 11.94
CA LEU A 287 31.58 22.08 12.17
C LEU A 287 32.14 22.43 13.57
N PRO A 288 32.68 23.64 13.77
CA PRO A 288 33.11 24.11 15.09
C PRO A 288 31.99 24.02 16.12
N GLY A 289 32.26 23.38 17.26
CA GLY A 289 31.25 23.17 18.31
C GLY A 289 30.10 22.23 17.91
N GLY A 290 30.26 21.44 16.84
CA GLY A 290 29.28 20.45 16.38
C GLY A 290 28.11 21.01 15.56
N GLY A 291 28.18 22.29 15.14
CA GLY A 291 27.09 22.96 14.42
C GLY A 291 25.87 23.25 15.29
N ALA A 292 24.70 23.44 14.67
CA ALA A 292 23.42 23.62 15.32
C ALA A 292 22.98 22.34 16.04
N GLN A 293 22.55 22.48 17.29
CA GLN A 293 22.19 21.36 18.16
C GLN A 293 20.69 21.15 18.17
N LEU A 294 20.26 19.90 17.98
CA LEU A 294 18.86 19.51 18.11
C LEU A 294 18.45 19.53 19.59
N ARG A 295 17.45 20.36 19.93
CA ARG A 295 16.92 20.48 21.30
C ARG A 295 15.84 19.46 21.60
N LYS A 296 14.95 19.24 20.63
CA LYS A 296 13.83 18.29 20.71
C LYS A 296 13.35 17.97 19.30
N SER A 297 12.61 16.87 19.17
CA SER A 297 11.96 16.46 17.94
C SER A 297 10.60 15.82 18.20
N ALA A 298 9.74 15.81 17.19
CA ALA A 298 8.48 15.06 17.20
C ALA A 298 8.30 14.32 15.86
N VAL A 299 8.00 13.03 15.92
CA VAL A 299 7.79 12.17 14.74
C VAL A 299 6.32 11.75 14.67
N VAL A 300 5.58 12.32 13.73
CA VAL A 300 4.16 12.03 13.51
C VAL A 300 4.05 11.03 12.36
N ARG A 301 3.45 9.86 12.63
CA ARG A 301 3.31 8.79 11.65
C ARG A 301 1.87 8.67 11.19
N THR A 302 1.67 8.67 9.88
CA THR A 302 0.37 8.40 9.26
C THR A 302 0.51 7.21 8.33
N PRO A 303 0.24 5.97 8.80
CA PRO A 303 0.44 4.77 7.99
C PRO A 303 -0.45 4.65 6.76
N ARG A 304 -1.60 5.34 6.78
CA ARG A 304 -2.60 5.38 5.72
C ARG A 304 -3.13 6.80 5.66
N SER A 305 -2.52 7.62 4.80
CA SER A 305 -2.84 9.04 4.65
C SER A 305 -3.83 9.26 3.50
N VAL A 306 -3.47 10.05 2.50
CA VAL A 306 -4.19 10.15 1.22
C VAL A 306 -4.12 8.80 0.49
N TYR A 307 -5.04 8.54 -0.44
CA TYR A 307 -4.95 7.31 -1.24
C TYR A 307 -3.69 7.34 -2.13
N ALA A 308 -2.98 6.22 -2.22
CA ALA A 308 -1.82 6.07 -3.08
C ALA A 308 -2.24 6.17 -4.55
N ALA A 309 -1.85 7.25 -5.21
CA ALA A 309 -2.15 7.53 -6.61
C ALA A 309 -1.17 6.82 -7.56
N ILE A 310 -0.98 5.51 -7.36
CA ILE A 310 -0.23 4.66 -8.29
C ILE A 310 -1.00 4.48 -9.61
N PRO A 311 -0.39 3.95 -10.68
CA PRO A 311 -1.07 3.76 -11.95
C PRO A 311 -2.41 3.01 -11.85
N GLY A 312 -3.39 3.52 -12.59
CA GLY A 312 -4.71 2.94 -12.76
C GLY A 312 -5.62 3.09 -11.55
N ARG A 313 -5.32 3.98 -10.60
CA ARG A 313 -6.14 4.15 -9.37
C ARG A 313 -7.28 5.14 -9.52
N ASN A 314 -7.21 6.09 -10.45
CA ASN A 314 -8.21 7.15 -10.55
C ASN A 314 -9.60 6.63 -10.93
N ARG A 315 -9.68 5.50 -11.65
CA ARG A 315 -10.95 4.81 -11.99
C ARG A 315 -11.73 4.32 -10.77
N TYR A 316 -11.04 3.89 -9.71
CA TYR A 316 -11.66 3.34 -8.49
C TYR A 316 -12.23 4.40 -7.52
N ARG A 317 -12.03 5.69 -7.80
CA ARG A 317 -12.56 6.79 -6.98
C ARG A 317 -14.07 6.91 -7.21
N PRO A 318 -14.93 6.66 -6.21
CA PRO A 318 -16.39 6.69 -6.38
C PRO A 318 -16.93 8.11 -6.52
N SER A 319 -18.11 8.28 -7.11
CA SER A 319 -18.90 9.51 -6.98
C SER A 319 -19.27 9.80 -5.52
N GLN A 320 -19.64 11.04 -5.22
CA GLN A 320 -20.22 11.39 -3.92
C GLN A 320 -21.59 10.72 -3.72
N GLU A 321 -22.39 10.66 -4.78
CA GLU A 321 -23.61 9.87 -4.80
C GLU A 321 -23.30 8.37 -4.74
N THR A 322 -24.09 7.66 -3.93
CA THR A 322 -24.04 6.21 -3.77
C THR A 322 -25.37 5.58 -4.20
N PRO A 323 -25.42 4.27 -4.51
CA PRO A 323 -26.67 3.58 -4.83
C PRO A 323 -27.64 3.50 -3.62
N ILE A 324 -27.24 3.95 -2.44
CA ILE A 324 -28.06 3.96 -1.24
C ILE A 324 -28.68 5.35 -1.10
N GLY A 325 -30.02 5.40 -1.15
CA GLY A 325 -30.78 6.65 -1.30
C GLY A 325 -30.57 7.70 -0.21
N ASN A 326 -30.21 7.27 1.01
CA ASN A 326 -29.94 8.17 2.14
C ASN A 326 -28.49 8.13 2.64
N PHE A 327 -27.55 7.68 1.79
CA PHE A 327 -26.13 7.63 2.13
C PHE A 327 -25.27 8.26 1.02
N THR A 328 -24.31 9.09 1.43
CA THR A 328 -23.46 9.90 0.55
C THR A 328 -22.00 9.80 0.99
N LEU A 329 -21.05 9.81 0.05
CA LEU A 329 -19.61 9.83 0.33
C LEU A 329 -19.02 11.22 0.18
N ALA A 330 -18.09 11.57 1.05
CA ALA A 330 -17.27 12.77 0.98
C ALA A 330 -15.80 12.43 1.30
N GLY A 331 -14.88 13.25 0.81
CA GLY A 331 -13.45 13.10 1.04
C GLY A 331 -12.64 13.31 -0.22
N ASP A 332 -11.34 13.52 -0.04
CA ASP A 332 -10.37 13.74 -1.11
C ASP A 332 -10.26 12.56 -2.10
N TRP A 333 -10.46 11.34 -1.60
CA TRP A 333 -10.45 10.09 -2.34
C TRP A 333 -11.70 9.88 -3.22
N THR A 334 -12.80 10.60 -2.98
CA THR A 334 -13.97 10.59 -3.89
C THR A 334 -13.61 11.24 -5.22
N SER A 335 -14.40 11.00 -6.27
CA SER A 335 -14.16 11.48 -7.63
C SER A 335 -14.29 12.99 -7.72
N GLN A 336 -13.14 13.67 -7.84
CA GLN A 336 -13.03 15.11 -8.03
C GLN A 336 -11.65 15.49 -8.60
N LYS A 337 -11.51 16.70 -9.14
CA LYS A 337 -10.38 17.14 -10.00
C LYS A 337 -9.07 17.53 -9.30
N PHE A 338 -9.03 17.54 -7.97
CA PHE A 338 -7.92 18.00 -7.14
C PHE A 338 -7.20 16.89 -6.37
N LEU A 339 -7.50 15.62 -6.68
CA LEU A 339 -6.81 14.42 -6.14
C LEU A 339 -6.81 14.39 -4.59
N GLY A 340 -5.90 13.60 -4.00
CA GLY A 340 -5.67 13.55 -2.55
C GLY A 340 -5.07 14.86 -2.02
N SER A 341 -5.90 15.86 -1.72
CA SER A 341 -5.46 17.16 -1.22
C SER A 341 -6.51 17.83 -0.34
N MET A 342 -6.12 18.88 0.40
CA MET A 342 -7.07 19.69 1.18
C MET A 342 -8.16 20.30 0.29
N GLU A 343 -7.80 20.80 -0.89
CA GLU A 343 -8.76 21.32 -1.87
C GLU A 343 -9.70 20.21 -2.38
N GLY A 344 -9.15 19.02 -2.61
CA GLY A 344 -9.95 17.84 -2.96
C GLY A 344 -10.92 17.42 -1.86
N ALA A 345 -10.52 17.52 -0.58
CA ALA A 345 -11.38 17.25 0.55
C ALA A 345 -12.54 18.25 0.66
N ILE A 346 -12.24 19.56 0.54
CA ILE A 346 -13.26 20.62 0.56
C ILE A 346 -14.20 20.51 -0.63
N LEU A 347 -13.70 20.28 -1.85
CA LEU A 347 -14.56 20.08 -3.00
C LEU A 347 -15.40 18.80 -2.85
N GLY A 348 -14.81 17.70 -2.38
CA GLY A 348 -15.55 16.46 -2.13
C GLY A 348 -16.70 16.67 -1.14
N GLY A 349 -16.48 17.47 -0.08
CA GLY A 349 -17.54 17.88 0.85
C GLY A 349 -18.62 18.75 0.20
N LYS A 350 -18.23 19.73 -0.63
CA LYS A 350 -19.19 20.57 -1.38
C LYS A 350 -20.05 19.75 -2.34
N LEU A 351 -19.44 18.82 -3.07
CA LEU A 351 -20.16 17.92 -4.00
C LEU A 351 -21.11 16.97 -3.25
N ALA A 352 -20.72 16.49 -2.06
CA ALA A 352 -21.60 15.68 -1.22
C ALA A 352 -22.81 16.50 -0.70
N ALA A 353 -22.58 17.76 -0.30
CA ALA A 353 -23.66 18.66 0.10
C ALA A 353 -24.61 19.00 -1.07
N GLU A 354 -24.09 19.08 -2.29
CA GLU A 354 -24.89 19.24 -3.52
C GLU A 354 -25.84 18.06 -3.72
N VAL A 355 -25.34 16.81 -3.60
CA VAL A 355 -26.16 15.59 -3.68
C VAL A 355 -27.32 15.61 -2.68
N VAL A 356 -27.02 15.91 -1.41
CA VAL A 356 -28.04 15.99 -0.35
C VAL A 356 -29.06 17.10 -0.64
N SER A 357 -28.59 18.26 -1.11
CA SER A 357 -29.45 19.40 -1.42
C SER A 357 -30.35 19.15 -2.64
N ASP A 358 -29.87 18.39 -3.62
CA ASP A 358 -30.65 17.99 -4.80
C ASP A 358 -31.72 16.97 -4.42
N ARG A 359 -31.36 15.93 -3.65
CA ARG A 359 -32.32 14.96 -3.11
C ARG A 359 -33.43 15.63 -2.30
N ALA A 360 -33.05 16.50 -1.36
CA ALA A 360 -34.00 17.23 -0.51
C ALA A 360 -34.96 18.12 -1.31
N ALA A 361 -34.54 18.62 -2.48
CA ALA A 361 -35.35 19.43 -3.36
C ALA A 361 -36.07 18.64 -4.46
N GLY A 362 -35.94 17.31 -4.49
CA GLY A 362 -36.49 16.45 -5.54
C GLY A 362 -35.87 16.69 -6.93
N ARG A 363 -34.63 17.19 -6.99
CA ARG A 363 -33.87 17.37 -8.23
C ARG A 363 -33.06 16.12 -8.55
N GLU A 364 -32.78 15.94 -9.84
CA GLU A 364 -31.85 14.92 -10.31
C GLU A 364 -30.43 15.29 -9.87
N THR A 365 -29.72 14.32 -9.30
CA THR A 365 -28.31 14.41 -8.92
C THR A 365 -27.42 14.18 -10.13
N LYS A 366 -26.10 14.37 -9.98
CA LYS A 366 -25.14 14.10 -11.06
C LYS A 366 -24.95 12.61 -11.39
N GLY A 367 -25.54 11.72 -10.59
CA GLY A 367 -25.51 10.29 -10.80
C GLY A 367 -24.24 9.62 -10.33
N LEU A 368 -24.21 8.30 -10.50
CA LEU A 368 -23.05 7.47 -10.23
C LEU A 368 -21.98 7.67 -11.30
N LYS A 369 -20.73 7.76 -10.86
CA LYS A 369 -19.60 7.60 -11.78
C LYS A 369 -19.61 6.18 -12.34
N GLU A 370 -19.30 6.03 -13.62
CA GLU A 370 -19.11 4.72 -14.26
C GLU A 370 -18.11 3.86 -13.48
N ILE A 371 -18.51 2.62 -13.21
CA ILE A 371 -17.70 1.62 -12.51
C ILE A 371 -17.09 0.71 -13.57
N GLU A 372 -15.83 0.34 -13.36
CA GLU A 372 -15.10 -0.52 -14.29
C GLU A 372 -15.74 -1.92 -14.42
N PRO A 373 -15.84 -2.50 -15.63
CA PRO A 373 -16.50 -3.78 -15.85
C PRO A 373 -15.98 -4.91 -14.96
N HIS A 374 -14.66 -5.03 -14.79
CA HIS A 374 -14.09 -6.10 -13.95
C HIS A 374 -14.46 -5.98 -12.47
N VAL A 375 -14.86 -4.79 -12.00
CA VAL A 375 -15.34 -4.61 -10.61
C VAL A 375 -16.72 -5.23 -10.44
N TYR A 376 -17.55 -5.28 -11.49
CA TYR A 376 -18.79 -6.04 -11.47
C TYR A 376 -18.50 -7.54 -11.39
N ASP A 377 -17.59 -8.04 -12.22
CA ASP A 377 -17.17 -9.45 -12.21
C ASP A 377 -16.60 -9.86 -10.84
N ASP A 378 -15.75 -9.01 -10.24
CA ASP A 378 -15.18 -9.23 -8.91
C ASP A 378 -16.26 -9.20 -7.81
N ALA A 379 -17.30 -8.38 -7.98
CA ALA A 379 -18.39 -8.25 -7.04
C ALA A 379 -19.32 -9.47 -7.04
N GLU A 380 -19.60 -10.04 -8.22
CA GLU A 380 -20.42 -11.25 -8.38
C GLU A 380 -19.78 -12.48 -7.69
N ASN A 381 -18.45 -12.57 -7.72
CA ASN A 381 -17.70 -13.66 -7.11
C ASN A 381 -17.33 -13.40 -5.64
N PHE A 382 -17.74 -12.27 -5.07
CA PHE A 382 -17.37 -11.89 -3.71
C PHE A 382 -18.29 -12.51 -2.65
N GLU A 383 -17.71 -13.18 -1.66
CA GLU A 383 -18.47 -13.67 -0.52
C GLU A 383 -18.81 -12.53 0.44
N ALA A 384 -20.11 -12.36 0.73
CA ALA A 384 -20.59 -11.31 1.64
C ALA A 384 -19.95 -11.46 3.03
N LYS A 385 -19.30 -10.40 3.51
CA LYS A 385 -18.55 -10.39 4.77
C LYS A 385 -19.11 -9.39 5.77
N GLU A 386 -19.04 -9.73 7.05
CA GLU A 386 -19.33 -8.75 8.11
C GLU A 386 -18.31 -7.61 8.09
N PRO A 387 -18.72 -6.36 8.42
CA PRO A 387 -17.78 -5.26 8.55
C PRO A 387 -16.73 -5.61 9.60
N MET A 388 -15.45 -5.36 9.26
CA MET A 388 -14.35 -5.53 10.21
C MET A 388 -14.49 -4.59 11.43
N GLY A 389 -15.18 -3.45 11.22
CA GLY A 389 -15.26 -2.35 12.18
C GLY A 389 -13.90 -1.71 12.41
N VAL A 390 -13.87 -0.69 13.26
CA VAL A 390 -12.62 -0.10 13.76
C VAL A 390 -12.43 -0.56 15.20
N LYS A 391 -11.37 -1.32 15.50
CA LYS A 391 -11.09 -1.86 16.84
C LYS A 391 -10.23 -0.90 17.69
N GLY A 392 -10.38 -0.91 19.01
CA GLY A 392 -9.55 -0.17 19.97
C GLY A 392 -10.00 1.27 20.22
N ASN A 393 -9.46 1.89 21.28
CA ASN A 393 -9.91 3.19 21.79
C ASN A 393 -9.15 4.40 21.20
N SER A 394 -8.25 4.18 20.23
CA SER A 394 -7.55 5.25 19.53
C SER A 394 -8.39 5.88 18.43
N SER A 395 -7.97 7.06 17.98
CA SER A 395 -8.58 7.77 16.86
C SER A 395 -8.74 6.87 15.63
N ILE A 396 -9.89 6.96 14.98
CA ILE A 396 -10.25 6.13 13.82
C ILE A 396 -9.46 6.52 12.56
N ALA A 397 -9.00 7.77 12.46
CA ALA A 397 -8.10 8.29 11.44
C ALA A 397 -6.89 8.95 12.12
N PHE A 398 -5.72 8.87 11.48
CA PHE A 398 -4.45 9.38 12.01
C PHE A 398 -4.02 10.62 11.19
N GLY A 399 -3.61 11.70 11.87
CA GLY A 399 -3.22 12.98 11.26
C GLY A 399 -3.14 14.10 12.30
N ALA A 400 -2.80 15.33 11.89
CA ALA A 400 -2.83 16.55 12.71
C ALA A 400 -2.09 16.48 14.06
N GLY A 401 -0.86 15.96 14.08
CA GLY A 401 -0.04 15.91 15.30
C GLY A 401 -0.38 14.77 16.26
N ALA A 402 -1.29 13.86 15.89
CA ALA A 402 -1.56 12.65 16.67
C ALA A 402 -0.30 11.77 16.76
N VAL A 403 0.32 11.74 17.94
CA VAL A 403 1.44 10.84 18.23
C VAL A 403 0.87 9.48 18.66
N LEU A 404 1.46 8.38 18.18
CA LEU A 404 1.07 7.03 18.61
C LEU A 404 1.38 6.90 20.12
N SER A 405 0.35 7.04 20.97
CA SER A 405 0.49 6.89 22.43
C SER A 405 0.63 5.41 22.83
N SER A 406 0.89 5.14 24.11
CA SER A 406 1.04 3.79 24.69
C SER A 406 -0.08 2.80 24.31
N GLY A 407 -1.34 3.26 24.18
CA GLY A 407 -2.46 2.40 23.71
C GLY A 407 -2.34 1.96 22.24
N THR A 408 -1.43 2.56 21.46
CA THR A 408 -1.11 2.17 20.08
C THR A 408 0.04 1.16 20.02
N HIS A 409 0.89 1.09 21.05
CA HIS A 409 1.88 0.02 21.20
C HIS A 409 1.21 -1.35 21.40
N GLU A 410 0.08 -1.40 22.10
CA GLU A 410 -0.76 -2.61 22.19
C GLU A 410 -1.22 -3.10 20.80
N ARG A 411 -1.54 -2.17 19.88
CA ARG A 411 -1.93 -2.51 18.49
C ARG A 411 -0.76 -3.01 17.64
N ARG A 412 0.47 -2.49 17.86
CA ARG A 412 1.69 -3.03 17.24
C ARG A 412 1.96 -4.46 17.71
N HIS A 413 1.75 -4.74 18.99
CA HIS A 413 1.86 -6.10 19.54
C HIS A 413 0.82 -7.05 18.91
N ALA A 414 -0.46 -6.66 18.88
CA ALA A 414 -1.51 -7.48 18.28
C ALA A 414 -1.29 -7.77 16.77
N LEU A 415 -0.85 -6.77 16.00
CA LEU A 415 -0.50 -6.96 14.57
C LEU A 415 0.76 -7.81 14.37
N SER A 416 1.71 -7.78 15.32
CA SER A 416 2.91 -8.64 15.25
C SER A 416 2.60 -10.10 15.56
N GLU A 417 1.60 -10.37 16.40
CA GLU A 417 1.17 -11.73 16.76
C GLU A 417 0.47 -12.43 15.59
N ASP A 418 -0.46 -11.75 14.91
CA ASP A 418 -1.15 -12.32 13.74
C ASP A 418 -0.18 -12.60 12.57
N VAL A 419 0.80 -11.72 12.36
CA VAL A 419 1.82 -11.88 11.31
C VAL A 419 2.84 -12.97 11.67
N ALA A 420 3.21 -13.12 12.95
CA ALA A 420 4.12 -14.18 13.39
C ALA A 420 3.48 -15.57 13.25
N VAL A 421 2.19 -15.70 13.57
CA VAL A 421 1.44 -16.96 13.38
C VAL A 421 1.32 -17.31 11.89
N ALA A 422 0.99 -16.33 11.04
CA ALA A 422 0.91 -16.54 9.60
C ALA A 422 2.28 -16.88 8.96
N ALA A 423 3.35 -16.21 9.37
CA ALA A 423 4.71 -16.48 8.89
C ALA A 423 5.21 -17.87 9.32
N CYS A 424 4.86 -18.29 10.55
CA CYS A 424 5.19 -19.63 11.04
C CYS A 424 4.42 -20.70 10.23
N LEU A 425 3.16 -20.51 9.90
CA LEU A 425 2.42 -21.43 9.02
C LEU A 425 3.03 -21.49 7.61
N TYR A 426 3.37 -20.35 7.02
CA TYR A 426 3.94 -20.26 5.66
C TYR A 426 5.35 -20.85 5.53
N MET A 427 6.17 -20.84 6.59
CA MET A 427 7.49 -21.46 6.57
C MET A 427 7.45 -23.00 6.59
N TRP A 428 6.46 -23.59 7.25
CA TRP A 428 6.43 -25.04 7.49
C TRP A 428 5.65 -25.82 6.40
N LEU A 429 4.66 -25.18 5.75
CA LEU A 429 3.88 -25.76 4.66
C LEU A 429 4.73 -26.24 3.45
N PRO A 430 5.73 -25.48 2.96
CA PRO A 430 6.61 -25.93 1.88
C PRO A 430 7.52 -27.08 2.30
N LEU A 431 8.03 -27.06 3.54
CA LEU A 431 8.87 -28.13 4.09
C LEU A 431 8.09 -29.44 4.22
N LEU A 432 6.83 -29.39 4.69
CA LEU A 432 5.95 -30.54 4.75
C LEU A 432 5.64 -31.11 3.35
N SER A 433 5.41 -30.22 2.38
CA SER A 433 5.16 -30.60 0.99
C SER A 433 6.37 -31.25 0.33
N LEU A 434 7.58 -30.72 0.58
CA LEU A 434 8.83 -31.29 0.07
C LEU A 434 9.09 -32.69 0.64
N LEU A 435 8.79 -32.87 1.94
CA LEU A 435 8.96 -34.15 2.63
C LEU A 435 7.99 -35.21 2.10
N LEU A 436 6.73 -34.83 1.83
CA LEU A 436 5.73 -35.71 1.19
C LEU A 436 6.14 -36.10 -0.24
N LEU A 437 6.69 -35.18 -1.02
CA LEU A 437 7.22 -35.45 -2.37
C LEU A 437 8.40 -36.44 -2.34
N LEU A 438 9.32 -36.27 -1.40
CA LEU A 438 10.45 -37.17 -1.19
C LEU A 438 9.99 -38.58 -0.81
N LEU A 439 9.01 -38.69 0.09
CA LEU A 439 8.41 -39.97 0.47
C LEU A 439 7.69 -40.66 -0.70
N LEU A 440 6.98 -39.88 -1.53
CA LEU A 440 6.33 -40.40 -2.73
C LEU A 440 7.36 -40.94 -3.75
N LEU A 441 8.46 -40.22 -3.96
CA LEU A 441 9.55 -40.65 -4.85
C LEU A 441 10.24 -41.92 -4.35
N ILE A 442 10.47 -42.03 -3.04
CA ILE A 442 11.03 -43.24 -2.42
C ILE A 442 10.07 -44.43 -2.63
N LEU A 443 8.76 -44.22 -2.44
CA LEU A 443 7.76 -45.25 -2.67
C LEU A 443 7.71 -45.70 -4.14
N ILE A 444 7.79 -44.75 -5.09
CA ILE A 444 7.83 -45.05 -6.52
C ILE A 444 9.10 -45.84 -6.88
N MET A 445 10.27 -45.46 -6.36
CA MET A 445 11.52 -46.22 -6.58
C MET A 445 11.43 -47.64 -6.02
N LEU A 446 10.85 -47.81 -4.82
CA LEU A 446 10.63 -49.12 -4.23
C LEU A 446 9.68 -49.98 -5.06
N LEU A 447 8.59 -49.39 -5.58
CA LEU A 447 7.66 -50.08 -6.48
C LEU A 447 8.34 -50.47 -7.80
N LEU A 448 9.16 -49.60 -8.39
CA LEU A 448 9.93 -49.92 -9.61
C LEU A 448 10.97 -51.01 -9.36
N LEU A 449 11.58 -51.07 -8.18
CA LEU A 449 12.50 -52.16 -7.82
C LEU A 449 11.77 -53.50 -7.61
N VAL A 450 10.54 -53.48 -7.09
CA VAL A 450 9.73 -54.68 -6.86
C VAL A 450 9.07 -55.18 -8.14
N PHE A 451 8.63 -54.29 -9.03
CA PHE A 451 7.85 -54.65 -10.23
C PHE A 451 8.61 -54.49 -11.57
N GLY A 452 9.76 -53.81 -11.59
CA GLY A 452 10.54 -53.55 -12.80
C GLY A 452 11.48 -54.67 -13.24
N GLY A 453 11.56 -55.78 -12.50
CA GLY A 453 12.41 -56.94 -12.81
C GLY A 453 11.90 -57.88 -13.90
N GLY A 454 10.89 -57.49 -14.69
CA GLY A 454 10.18 -58.41 -15.59
C GLY A 454 9.89 -57.86 -16.98
N VAL A 455 10.90 -57.45 -17.76
CA VAL A 455 10.77 -57.34 -19.23
C VAL A 455 12.09 -57.72 -19.91
N GLY A 456 12.30 -59.02 -20.10
CA GLY A 456 13.29 -59.55 -21.04
C GLY A 456 12.65 -59.69 -22.42
N VAL A 457 13.07 -58.85 -23.38
CA VAL A 457 12.62 -58.85 -24.77
C VAL A 457 13.20 -60.08 -25.49
N GLY A 458 12.32 -60.98 -25.93
CA GLY A 458 12.65 -62.02 -26.91
C GLY A 458 12.66 -61.44 -28.32
N VAL A 459 13.75 -61.66 -29.06
CA VAL A 459 13.81 -61.45 -30.52
C VAL A 459 14.05 -62.81 -31.16
N GLY A 460 13.13 -63.18 -32.05
CA GLY A 460 13.10 -64.46 -32.74
C GLY A 460 14.23 -64.65 -33.75
N THR A 461 14.58 -65.92 -33.94
CA THR A 461 15.51 -66.45 -34.95
C THR A 461 14.82 -66.72 -36.29
N SER A 462 15.50 -66.42 -37.39
CA SER A 462 15.66 -67.30 -38.56
C SER A 462 17.17 -67.31 -38.88
N ALA A 463 17.85 -68.39 -39.27
CA ALA A 463 17.45 -69.65 -39.88
C ALA A 463 18.50 -70.77 -39.63
N ALA A 464 18.03 -72.01 -39.73
CA ALA A 464 18.68 -73.24 -40.21
C ALA A 464 19.88 -73.89 -39.46
N ALA A 465 19.64 -75.17 -39.10
CA ALA A 465 20.56 -76.34 -39.12
C ALA A 465 21.78 -76.30 -38.16
N ASP A 466 22.15 -77.35 -37.40
CA ASP A 466 21.91 -78.78 -37.50
C ASP A 466 22.12 -79.49 -36.14
N ALA A 467 21.44 -80.64 -36.02
CA ALA A 467 21.83 -81.88 -35.33
C ALA A 467 22.03 -81.97 -33.79
N ALA A 468 21.03 -82.63 -33.18
CA ALA A 468 21.13 -83.79 -32.28
C ALA A 468 21.64 -83.62 -30.83
N ALA A 469 20.69 -83.53 -29.88
CA ALA A 469 20.90 -83.91 -28.48
C ALA A 469 19.62 -84.48 -27.85
N ALA A 470 19.70 -85.69 -27.31
CA ALA A 470 18.74 -86.21 -26.33
C ALA A 470 19.48 -87.18 -25.39
N ALA A 471 20.35 -86.63 -24.54
CA ALA A 471 20.90 -87.33 -23.37
C ALA A 471 21.25 -86.40 -22.18
N ASP A 472 20.89 -85.10 -22.21
CA ASP A 472 21.24 -84.13 -21.14
C ASP A 472 20.04 -83.55 -20.36
N ALA A 473 18.82 -83.99 -20.66
CA ALA A 473 17.58 -83.39 -20.16
C ALA A 473 17.31 -83.59 -18.65
N ALA A 474 18.13 -84.35 -17.92
CA ALA A 474 17.94 -84.59 -16.48
C ALA A 474 18.83 -83.69 -15.60
N ALA A 475 19.96 -83.17 -16.12
CA ALA A 475 20.86 -82.30 -15.37
C ALA A 475 20.37 -80.83 -15.34
N ASP A 476 19.77 -80.36 -16.44
CA ASP A 476 19.25 -78.99 -16.56
C ASP A 476 18.02 -78.70 -15.68
N ALA A 477 17.16 -79.71 -15.43
CA ALA A 477 15.97 -79.54 -14.61
C ALA A 477 16.29 -79.30 -13.12
N ALA A 478 17.36 -79.93 -12.61
CA ALA A 478 17.80 -79.75 -11.23
C ALA A 478 18.49 -78.39 -11.01
N ALA A 479 19.26 -77.91 -11.99
CA ALA A 479 19.87 -76.59 -11.96
C ALA A 479 18.82 -75.46 -12.01
N ALA A 480 17.79 -75.61 -12.86
CA ALA A 480 16.69 -74.64 -12.96
C ALA A 480 15.87 -74.53 -11.65
N ALA A 481 15.63 -75.65 -10.96
CA ALA A 481 14.90 -75.66 -9.69
C ALA A 481 15.71 -74.99 -8.55
N ALA A 482 17.04 -75.18 -8.52
CA ALA A 482 17.91 -74.54 -7.53
C ALA A 482 17.99 -73.01 -7.73
N VAL A 483 18.04 -72.56 -8.99
CA VAL A 483 18.01 -71.12 -9.32
C VAL A 483 16.67 -70.49 -8.94
N ALA A 484 15.54 -71.17 -9.22
CA ALA A 484 14.21 -70.68 -8.84
C ALA A 484 14.04 -70.56 -7.31
N ALA A 485 14.56 -71.52 -6.53
CA ALA A 485 14.53 -71.46 -5.07
C ALA A 485 15.40 -70.32 -4.50
N ALA A 486 16.58 -70.09 -5.09
CA ALA A 486 17.46 -68.98 -4.70
C ALA A 486 16.84 -67.60 -5.00
N VAL A 487 16.17 -67.46 -6.15
CA VAL A 487 15.45 -66.23 -6.52
C VAL A 487 14.26 -65.97 -5.58
N ALA A 488 13.52 -67.02 -5.21
CA ALA A 488 12.41 -66.89 -4.25
C ALA A 488 12.89 -66.48 -2.85
N ALA A 489 14.01 -67.03 -2.37
CA ALA A 489 14.61 -66.66 -1.09
C ALA A 489 15.14 -65.21 -1.11
N ALA A 490 15.77 -64.78 -2.21
CA ALA A 490 16.21 -63.40 -2.39
C ALA A 490 15.02 -62.42 -2.41
N ALA A 491 13.94 -62.76 -3.10
CA ALA A 491 12.71 -61.96 -3.13
C ALA A 491 12.09 -61.81 -1.73
N ALA A 492 12.04 -62.89 -0.93
CA ALA A 492 11.54 -62.84 0.43
C ALA A 492 12.41 -61.95 1.34
N CYS A 493 13.74 -62.01 1.22
CA CYS A 493 14.65 -61.11 1.94
C CYS A 493 14.43 -59.64 1.56
N VAL A 494 14.24 -59.34 0.27
CA VAL A 494 13.95 -57.97 -0.20
C VAL A 494 12.62 -57.48 0.37
N VAL A 495 11.57 -58.31 0.38
CA VAL A 495 10.27 -57.92 0.96
C VAL A 495 10.40 -57.61 2.46
N VAL A 496 11.15 -58.41 3.23
CA VAL A 496 11.38 -58.13 4.66
C VAL A 496 12.13 -56.83 4.87
N VAL A 497 13.18 -56.56 4.09
CA VAL A 497 13.95 -55.30 4.17
C VAL A 497 13.09 -54.10 3.80
N VAL A 498 12.24 -54.22 2.77
CA VAL A 498 11.30 -53.17 2.37
C VAL A 498 10.26 -52.91 3.45
N VAL A 499 9.68 -53.95 4.07
CA VAL A 499 8.72 -53.79 5.18
C VAL A 499 9.37 -53.10 6.38
N VAL A 500 10.60 -53.49 6.75
CA VAL A 500 11.34 -52.85 7.85
C VAL A 500 11.63 -51.36 7.54
N LEU A 501 12.02 -51.04 6.31
CA LEU A 501 12.25 -49.65 5.89
C LEU A 501 10.95 -48.82 5.90
N VAL A 502 9.85 -49.36 5.36
CA VAL A 502 8.56 -48.67 5.33
C VAL A 502 8.02 -48.42 6.74
N VAL A 503 8.13 -49.41 7.63
CA VAL A 503 7.73 -49.26 9.04
C VAL A 503 8.65 -48.26 9.75
N GLY A 504 9.96 -48.30 9.53
CA GLY A 504 10.90 -47.34 10.11
C GLY A 504 10.62 -45.89 9.68
N VAL A 505 10.33 -45.67 8.39
CA VAL A 505 9.96 -44.36 7.85
C VAL A 505 8.61 -43.88 8.43
N ALA A 506 7.63 -44.76 8.56
CA ALA A 506 6.33 -44.43 9.16
C ALA A 506 6.46 -44.03 10.65
N VAL A 507 7.31 -44.71 11.42
CA VAL A 507 7.57 -44.36 12.82
C VAL A 507 8.26 -43.00 12.93
N ILE A 508 9.26 -42.72 12.10
CA ILE A 508 9.92 -41.40 12.06
C ILE A 508 8.91 -40.30 11.70
N PHE A 509 8.03 -40.55 10.73
CA PHE A 509 6.98 -39.61 10.34
C PHE A 509 6.03 -39.28 11.51
N ILE A 510 5.57 -40.31 12.24
CA ILE A 510 4.69 -40.12 13.39
C ILE A 510 5.40 -39.31 14.49
N VAL A 511 6.67 -39.61 14.78
CA VAL A 511 7.45 -38.87 15.78
C VAL A 511 7.62 -37.40 15.39
N VAL A 512 7.93 -37.12 14.12
CA VAL A 512 8.08 -35.74 13.64
C VAL A 512 6.75 -34.97 13.73
N VAL A 513 5.64 -35.57 13.32
CA VAL A 513 4.31 -34.93 13.40
C VAL A 513 3.91 -34.67 14.84
N VAL A 514 4.16 -35.62 15.76
CA VAL A 514 3.86 -35.44 17.19
C VAL A 514 4.72 -34.34 17.81
N VAL A 515 6.01 -34.26 17.48
CA VAL A 515 6.90 -33.19 17.97
C VAL A 515 6.47 -31.82 17.44
N VAL A 516 6.07 -31.72 16.16
CA VAL A 516 5.56 -30.47 15.59
C VAL A 516 4.24 -30.06 16.25
N LEU A 517 3.30 -30.99 16.45
CA LEU A 517 2.04 -30.70 17.15
C LEU A 517 2.27 -30.27 18.60
N LEU A 518 3.23 -30.89 19.31
CA LEU A 518 3.60 -30.50 20.67
C LEU A 518 4.24 -29.11 20.71
N LEU A 519 5.11 -28.77 19.74
CA LEU A 519 5.71 -27.43 19.63
C LEU A 519 4.65 -26.36 19.29
N CYS A 520 3.70 -26.66 18.40
CA CYS A 520 2.56 -25.79 18.11
C CYS A 520 1.68 -25.57 19.34
N CYS A 521 1.37 -26.63 20.10
CA CYS A 521 0.63 -26.53 21.37
C CYS A 521 1.40 -25.74 22.45
N PHE A 522 2.74 -25.83 22.48
CA PHE A 522 3.56 -25.07 23.43
C PHE A 522 3.61 -23.58 23.08
N CYS A 523 3.64 -23.22 21.79
CA CYS A 523 3.46 -21.83 21.34
C CYS A 523 2.07 -21.29 21.69
N PHE A 524 1.01 -22.09 21.53
CA PHE A 524 -0.37 -21.69 21.86
C PHE A 524 -0.63 -21.46 23.35
N ARG A 525 0.20 -21.99 24.25
CA ARG A 525 0.01 -21.90 25.72
C ARG A 525 0.84 -20.78 26.37
N ARG A 526 1.70 -20.12 25.60
CA ARG A 526 2.60 -19.03 26.04
C ARG A 526 2.21 -17.67 25.45
N CYS A 527 1.36 -17.65 24.43
CA CYS A 527 0.47 -16.54 24.10
C CYS A 527 -0.78 -16.61 24.99
#